data_AF-A0A259DI88-F1
#
_entry.id   AF-A0A259DI88-F1
#
_cell.length_a   1.000
_cell.length_b   1.000
_cell.length_c   1.000
_cell.angle_alpha   90.00
_cell.angle_beta   90.00
_cell.angle_gamma   90.00
#
_symmetry.space_group_name_H-M   'P 1'
#
loop_
_entity.id
_entity.type
_entity.pdbx_description
1 polymer ?
#
loop_
_entity_poly.entity_id
_entity_poly.type
_entity_poly.pdbx_seq_one_letter_code
_entity_poly.pdbx_strand_id
1 'polypeptide(L)'
;AGHQIVANMGTVIYMVPLSLSIATMTLVSQSIGANKQERAEEIGWSSVFFTTMLCIVIGITVWIFRIQLLDLYDPPQEVKNFAIPLFLFIAFYQVFDALQITAAFILRAYRIAFWPMVIYAGSLWGVGLGGGYLMGFNVLGNTPEFLQGANGFWAGNSLSLGLAACFLLYLFRRTAERYEKTHPPVLV
;
A
#
# COMPACT_ATOMS: atom_id res chain seq x y z
N ALA A 1 18.84 -15.85 -3.82
CA ALA A 1 19.44 -15.26 -2.61
C ALA A 1 19.10 -13.77 -2.46
N GLY A 2 19.50 -12.89 -3.40
CA GLY A 2 19.28 -11.44 -3.27
C GLY A 2 17.82 -11.01 -3.13
N HIS A 3 16.93 -11.65 -3.88
CA HIS A 3 15.48 -11.44 -3.75
C HIS A 3 14.97 -11.72 -2.33
N GLN A 4 15.48 -12.74 -1.63
CA GLN A 4 15.02 -13.08 -0.28
C GLN A 4 15.50 -12.06 0.76
N ILE A 5 16.73 -11.55 0.63
CA ILE A 5 17.27 -10.51 1.52
C ILE A 5 16.39 -9.26 1.41
N VAL A 6 16.13 -8.82 0.18
CA VAL A 6 15.32 -7.65 -0.13
C VAL A 6 13.87 -7.85 0.36
N ALA A 7 13.27 -9.02 0.15
CA ALA A 7 11.92 -9.33 0.62
C ALA A 7 11.79 -9.35 2.15
N ASN A 8 12.79 -9.88 2.86
CA ASN A 8 12.80 -9.87 4.32
C ASN A 8 12.86 -8.45 4.87
N MET A 9 13.73 -7.62 4.29
CA MET A 9 13.78 -6.19 4.64
C MET A 9 12.46 -5.49 4.34
N GLY A 10 11.86 -5.73 3.18
CA GLY A 10 10.54 -5.20 2.83
C GLY A 10 9.47 -5.56 3.86
N THR A 11 9.46 -6.80 4.35
CA THR A 11 8.55 -7.26 5.41
C THR A 11 8.73 -6.48 6.71
N VAL A 12 9.97 -6.22 7.13
CA VAL A 12 10.25 -5.44 8.34
C VAL A 12 9.76 -4.00 8.16
N ILE A 13 10.03 -3.39 7.01
CA ILE A 13 9.61 -2.02 6.74
C ILE A 13 8.07 -1.92 6.69
N TYR A 14 7.40 -2.93 6.12
CA TYR A 14 5.94 -3.04 6.08
C TYR A 14 5.27 -3.07 7.46
N MET A 15 5.96 -3.52 8.51
CA MET A 15 5.38 -3.51 9.87
C MET A 15 5.05 -2.11 10.37
N VAL A 16 5.77 -1.08 9.91
CA VAL A 16 5.56 0.32 10.33
C VAL A 16 4.18 0.85 9.89
N PRO A 17 3.84 0.90 8.58
CA PRO A 17 2.51 1.35 8.16
C PRO A 17 1.39 0.43 8.65
N LEU A 18 1.64 -0.88 8.75
CA LEU A 18 0.66 -1.82 9.32
C LEU A 18 0.31 -1.45 10.77
N SER A 19 1.32 -1.23 11.61
CA SER A 19 1.12 -0.90 13.02
C SER A 19 0.38 0.42 13.21
N LEU A 20 0.75 1.44 12.42
CA LEU A 20 0.04 2.72 12.41
C LEU A 20 -1.41 2.56 11.97
N SER A 21 -1.67 1.78 10.93
CA SER A 21 -3.03 1.54 10.42
C SER A 21 -3.92 0.84 11.45
N ILE A 22 -3.37 -0.09 12.24
CA ILE A 22 -4.08 -0.74 13.37
C ILE A 22 -4.38 0.28 14.49
N ALA A 23 -3.42 1.14 14.82
CA ALA A 23 -3.64 2.20 15.81
C ALA A 23 -4.73 3.19 15.35
N THR A 24 -4.67 3.63 14.08
CA THR A 24 -5.68 4.47 13.45
C THR A 24 -7.06 3.81 13.49
N MET A 25 -7.16 2.53 13.10
CA MET A 25 -8.43 1.79 13.17
C MET A 25 -9.04 1.86 14.58
N THR A 26 -8.22 1.73 15.62
CA THR A 26 -8.66 1.81 17.02
C THR A 26 -9.21 3.20 17.37
N LEU A 27 -8.48 4.27 17.02
CA LEU A 27 -8.88 5.65 17.30
C LEU A 27 -10.15 6.07 16.53
N VAL A 28 -10.25 5.64 15.26
CA VAL A 28 -11.45 5.85 14.43
C VAL A 28 -12.63 5.07 15.01
N SER A 29 -12.44 3.80 15.40
CA SER A 29 -13.50 2.99 16.01
C SER A 29 -14.03 3.59 17.31
N GLN A 30 -13.13 4.12 18.15
CA GLN A 30 -13.51 4.82 19.39
C GLN A 30 -14.32 6.09 19.10
N SER A 31 -13.92 6.87 18.08
CA SER A 31 -14.62 8.11 17.70
C SER A 31 -16.01 7.83 17.11
N ILE A 32 -16.13 6.79 16.28
CA ILE A 32 -17.42 6.30 15.77
C ILE A 32 -18.29 5.84 16.94
N GLY A 33 -17.76 5.05 17.88
CA GLY A 33 -18.48 4.58 19.07
C GLY A 33 -18.94 5.72 20.00
N ALA A 34 -18.24 6.85 19.98
CA ALA A 34 -18.61 8.06 20.73
C ALA A 34 -19.58 8.99 19.97
N ASN A 35 -20.12 8.59 18.82
CA ASN A 35 -20.94 9.42 17.92
C ASN A 35 -20.24 10.72 17.47
N LYS A 36 -18.90 10.71 17.38
CA LYS A 36 -18.09 11.84 16.90
C LYS A 36 -17.57 11.55 15.50
N GLN A 37 -18.47 11.56 14.53
CA GLN A 37 -18.17 11.15 13.16
C GLN A 37 -17.17 12.08 12.47
N GLU A 38 -17.30 13.40 12.65
CA GLU A 38 -16.36 14.39 12.12
C GLU A 38 -14.93 14.11 12.59
N ARG A 39 -14.75 13.89 13.89
CA ARG A 39 -13.46 13.50 14.48
C ARG A 39 -12.94 12.17 13.93
N ALA A 40 -13.82 11.21 13.66
CA ALA A 40 -13.43 9.92 13.07
C ALA A 40 -12.86 10.10 11.65
N GLU A 41 -13.46 11.00 10.86
CA GLU A 41 -12.95 11.36 9.53
C GLU A 41 -11.63 12.12 9.60
N GLU A 42 -11.51 13.12 10.48
CA GLU A 42 -10.27 13.88 10.68
C GLU A 42 -9.09 12.97 11.06
N ILE A 43 -9.31 12.06 12.01
CA ILE A 43 -8.30 11.07 12.40
C ILE A 43 -7.93 10.17 11.22
N GLY A 44 -8.92 9.75 10.43
CA GLY A 44 -8.72 8.91 9.25
C GLY A 44 -7.83 9.57 8.21
N TRP A 45 -8.19 10.78 7.75
CA TRP A 45 -7.40 11.51 6.75
C TRP A 45 -6.02 11.94 7.27
N SER A 46 -5.95 12.41 8.52
CA SER A 46 -4.67 12.76 9.16
C SER A 46 -3.74 11.54 9.22
N SER A 47 -4.27 10.36 9.55
CA SER A 47 -3.50 9.13 9.59
C SER A 47 -3.05 8.66 8.21
N VAL A 48 -3.90 8.78 7.18
CA VAL A 48 -3.52 8.49 5.79
C VAL A 48 -2.34 9.38 5.38
N PHE A 49 -2.44 10.68 5.61
CA PHE A 49 -1.37 11.63 5.27
C PHE A 49 -0.10 11.32 6.05
N PHE A 50 -0.19 11.18 7.37
CA PHE A 50 0.95 10.92 8.25
C PHE A 50 1.66 9.62 7.92
N THR A 51 0.92 8.51 7.77
CA THR A 51 1.49 7.19 7.47
C THR A 51 2.15 7.18 6.09
N THR A 52 1.55 7.84 5.11
CA THR A 52 2.12 7.96 3.76
C THR A 52 3.40 8.79 3.77
N MET A 53 3.41 9.95 4.43
CA MET A 53 4.61 10.78 4.56
C MET A 53 5.74 10.03 5.27
N LEU A 54 5.43 9.30 6.35
CA LEU A 54 6.40 8.47 7.04
C LEU A 54 6.97 7.39 6.11
N CYS A 55 6.12 6.72 5.32
CA CYS A 55 6.56 5.71 4.37
C CYS A 55 7.40 6.29 3.22
N ILE A 56 7.13 7.52 2.78
CA ILE A 56 7.98 8.22 1.81
C ILE A 56 9.37 8.48 2.41
N VAL A 57 9.45 8.99 3.64
CA VAL A 57 10.73 9.23 4.33
C VAL A 57 11.49 7.91 4.48
N ILE A 58 10.83 6.86 4.96
CA ILE A 58 11.42 5.53 5.11
C ILE A 58 11.91 4.98 3.76
N GLY A 59 11.11 5.10 2.70
CA GLY A 59 11.49 4.66 1.35
C GLY A 59 12.73 5.39 0.84
N ILE A 60 12.82 6.71 1.05
CA ILE A 60 14.00 7.51 0.70
C ILE A 60 15.22 7.08 1.53
N THR A 61 15.06 6.89 2.84
CA THR A 61 16.15 6.42 3.71
C THR A 61 16.65 5.05 3.25
N VAL A 62 15.76 4.10 3.00
CA VAL A 62 16.09 2.75 2.51
C VAL A 62 16.81 2.81 1.17
N TRP A 63 16.40 3.71 0.28
CA TRP A 63 17.09 3.93 -1.00
C TRP A 63 18.51 4.49 -0.83
N ILE A 64 18.70 5.50 0.03
CA ILE A 64 20.02 6.11 0.28
C ILE A 64 20.96 5.10 0.93
N PHE A 65 20.49 4.36 1.92
CA PHE A 65 21.29 3.43 2.72
C PHE A 65 21.33 1.99 2.16
N ARG A 66 20.83 1.76 0.94
CA ARG A 66 20.70 0.42 0.34
C ARG A 66 22.00 -0.41 0.35
N ILE A 67 23.16 0.23 0.16
CA ILE A 67 24.46 -0.45 0.14
C ILE A 67 24.84 -0.89 1.56
N GLN A 68 24.75 0.02 2.54
CA GLN A 68 25.03 -0.25 3.95
C GLN A 68 24.09 -1.31 4.52
N LEU A 69 22.82 -1.30 4.11
CA LEU A 69 21.85 -2.30 4.52
C LEU A 69 22.16 -3.69 3.92
N LEU A 70 22.67 -3.74 2.69
CA LEU A 70 23.14 -5.00 2.10
C LEU A 70 24.43 -5.49 2.75
N ASP A 71 25.34 -4.60 3.12
CA ASP A 71 26.58 -4.95 3.81
C ASP A 71 26.32 -5.57 5.19
N LEU A 72 25.23 -5.20 5.87
CA LEU A 72 24.81 -5.88 7.11
C LEU A 72 24.51 -7.36 6.94
N TYR A 73 24.01 -7.77 5.77
CA TYR A 73 23.73 -9.17 5.46
C TYR A 73 24.94 -9.91 4.88
N ASP A 74 26.02 -9.18 4.57
CA ASP A 74 27.24 -9.63 3.89
C ASP A 74 27.05 -10.70 2.78
N PRO A 75 26.19 -10.47 1.77
CA PRO A 75 26.02 -11.42 0.69
C PRO A 75 27.16 -11.33 -0.34
N PRO A 76 27.39 -12.38 -1.15
CA PRO A 76 28.37 -12.35 -2.24
C PRO A 76 28.16 -11.17 -3.20
N GLN A 77 29.24 -10.64 -3.80
CA GLN A 77 29.19 -9.45 -4.64
C GLN A 77 28.20 -9.56 -5.81
N GLU A 78 28.07 -10.74 -6.41
CA GLU A 78 27.08 -11.00 -7.46
C GLU A 78 25.65 -10.78 -6.94
N VAL A 79 25.35 -11.20 -5.72
CA VAL A 79 24.04 -11.05 -5.08
C VAL A 79 23.74 -9.59 -4.76
N LYS A 80 24.74 -8.80 -4.35
CA LYS A 80 24.60 -7.34 -4.12
C LYS A 80 24.18 -6.63 -5.41
N ASN A 81 24.83 -6.96 -6.52
CA ASN A 81 24.54 -6.34 -7.83
C ASN A 81 23.09 -6.62 -8.29
N PHE A 82 22.57 -7.82 -8.03
CA PHE A 82 21.16 -8.14 -8.32
C PHE A 82 20.16 -7.49 -7.35
N ALA A 83 20.55 -7.23 -6.10
CA ALA A 83 19.65 -6.71 -5.07
C ALA A 83 19.45 -5.18 -5.15
N ILE A 84 20.50 -4.42 -5.46
CA ILE A 84 20.48 -2.94 -5.51
C ILE A 84 19.29 -2.35 -6.28
N PRO A 85 18.96 -2.79 -7.52
CA PRO A 85 17.82 -2.21 -8.24
C PRO A 85 16.46 -2.51 -7.59
N LEU A 86 16.34 -3.60 -6.83
CA LEU A 86 15.10 -3.99 -6.18
C LEU A 86 14.71 -3.05 -5.03
N PHE A 87 15.67 -2.35 -4.43
CA PHE A 87 15.40 -1.34 -3.40
C PHE A 87 14.59 -0.16 -3.92
N LEU A 88 14.73 0.18 -5.21
CA LEU A 88 13.94 1.24 -5.83
C LEU A 88 12.46 0.83 -5.86
N PHE A 89 12.18 -0.42 -6.20
CA PHE A 89 10.83 -0.96 -6.17
C PHE A 89 10.23 -0.95 -4.76
N ILE A 90 10.99 -1.32 -3.72
CA ILE A 90 10.52 -1.22 -2.32
C ILE A 90 10.15 0.22 -1.98
N ALA A 91 11.01 1.18 -2.27
CA ALA A 91 10.79 2.58 -1.92
C ALA A 91 9.49 3.13 -2.54
N PHE A 92 9.20 2.79 -3.79
CA PHE A 92 7.96 3.20 -4.47
C PHE A 92 6.75 2.40 -3.98
N TYR A 93 6.89 1.08 -3.83
CA TYR A 93 5.83 0.18 -3.38
C TYR A 93 5.29 0.60 -2.01
N GLN A 94 6.17 1.00 -1.10
CA GLN A 94 5.83 1.39 0.28
C GLN A 94 4.74 2.49 0.34
N VAL A 95 4.76 3.42 -0.61
CA VAL A 95 3.84 4.57 -0.64
C VAL A 95 2.42 4.11 -0.97
N PHE A 96 2.28 3.33 -2.05
CA PHE A 96 0.98 2.78 -2.44
C PHE A 96 0.43 1.82 -1.39
N ASP A 97 1.33 1.02 -0.81
CA ASP A 97 0.97 0.07 0.21
C ASP A 97 0.46 0.75 1.50
N ALA A 98 1.12 1.83 1.93
CA ALA A 98 0.67 2.67 3.04
C ALA A 98 -0.73 3.26 2.79
N LEU A 99 -0.98 3.79 1.58
CA LEU A 99 -2.29 4.36 1.22
C LEU A 99 -3.40 3.31 1.28
N GLN A 100 -3.22 2.17 0.62
CA GLN A 100 -4.24 1.11 0.57
C GLN A 100 -4.48 0.49 1.96
N ILE A 101 -3.42 0.24 2.74
CA ILE A 101 -3.56 -0.46 4.02
C ILE A 101 -4.23 0.43 5.06
N THR A 102 -3.84 1.70 5.15
CA THR A 102 -4.46 2.63 6.07
C THR A 102 -5.94 2.83 5.73
N ALA A 103 -6.27 3.00 4.44
CA ALA A 103 -7.66 3.10 4.01
C ALA A 103 -8.48 1.84 4.33
N ALA A 104 -7.93 0.64 4.09
CA ALA A 104 -8.61 -0.62 4.38
C ALA A 104 -8.87 -0.82 5.88
N PHE A 105 -7.92 -0.46 6.75
CA PHE A 105 -8.08 -0.55 8.19
C PHE A 105 -9.06 0.49 8.74
N ILE A 106 -9.07 1.70 8.18
CA ILE A 106 -10.10 2.69 8.50
C ILE A 106 -11.49 2.14 8.12
N LEU A 107 -11.66 1.57 6.92
CA LEU A 107 -12.95 0.97 6.51
C LEU A 107 -13.40 -0.17 7.43
N ARG A 108 -12.46 -0.96 7.97
CA ARG A 108 -12.77 -1.97 9.00
C ARG A 108 -13.27 -1.35 10.30
N ALA A 109 -12.81 -0.15 10.68
CA ALA A 109 -13.38 0.60 11.82
C ALA A 109 -14.86 0.94 11.60
N TYR A 110 -15.24 1.23 10.34
CA TYR A 110 -16.64 1.40 9.91
C TYR A 110 -17.41 0.08 9.77
N ARG A 111 -16.81 -1.06 10.16
CA ARG A 111 -17.36 -2.42 9.96
C ARG A 111 -17.55 -2.80 8.49
N ILE A 112 -16.81 -2.17 7.57
CA ILE A 112 -16.83 -2.45 6.14
C ILE A 112 -15.56 -3.23 5.78
N ALA A 113 -15.66 -4.56 5.75
CA ALA A 113 -14.55 -5.44 5.34
C ALA A 113 -14.75 -6.07 3.95
N PHE A 114 -16.00 -6.25 3.52
CA PHE A 114 -16.33 -6.94 2.27
C PHE A 114 -15.86 -6.18 1.03
N TRP A 115 -16.13 -4.87 0.95
CA TRP A 115 -15.74 -4.08 -0.23
C TRP A 115 -14.22 -3.98 -0.41
N PRO A 116 -13.40 -3.75 0.64
CA PRO A 116 -11.96 -3.86 0.52
C PRO A 116 -11.48 -5.21 -0.02
N MET A 117 -12.07 -6.31 0.44
CA MET A 117 -11.75 -7.66 -0.05
C MET A 117 -12.01 -7.79 -1.56
N VAL A 118 -13.16 -7.30 -2.05
CA VAL A 118 -13.51 -7.33 -3.48
C VAL A 118 -12.54 -6.47 -4.30
N ILE A 119 -12.19 -5.28 -3.81
CA ILE A 119 -11.21 -4.40 -4.46
C ILE A 119 -9.86 -5.11 -4.55
N TYR A 120 -9.38 -5.72 -3.47
CA TYR A 120 -8.13 -6.47 -3.49
C TYR A 120 -8.17 -7.65 -4.47
N ALA A 121 -9.26 -8.42 -4.49
CA ALA A 121 -9.41 -9.52 -5.43
C ALA A 121 -9.35 -9.02 -6.88
N GLY A 122 -10.13 -8.00 -7.23
CA GLY A 122 -10.14 -7.44 -8.59
C GLY A 122 -8.81 -6.80 -9.00
N SER A 123 -8.23 -5.99 -8.12
CA SER A 123 -6.97 -5.30 -8.41
C SER A 123 -5.81 -6.28 -8.50
N LEU A 124 -5.55 -7.09 -7.48
CA LEU A 124 -4.36 -7.94 -7.42
C LEU A 124 -4.43 -9.10 -8.42
N TRP A 125 -5.59 -9.75 -8.57
CA TRP A 125 -5.72 -10.89 -9.48
C TRP A 125 -6.00 -10.45 -10.91
N GLY A 126 -6.90 -9.48 -11.10
CA GLY A 126 -7.23 -8.98 -12.44
C GLY A 126 -6.11 -8.15 -13.04
N VAL A 127 -5.74 -7.05 -12.38
CA VAL A 127 -4.76 -6.10 -12.91
C VAL A 127 -3.33 -6.55 -12.62
N GLY A 128 -3.06 -7.04 -11.41
CA GLY A 128 -1.72 -7.48 -11.00
C GLY A 128 -1.28 -8.72 -11.77
N LEU A 129 -1.94 -9.85 -11.51
CA LEU A 129 -1.64 -11.13 -12.15
C LEU A 129 -2.08 -11.18 -13.62
N GLY A 130 -3.32 -10.83 -13.92
CA GLY A 130 -3.84 -10.84 -15.29
C GLY A 130 -3.13 -9.83 -16.20
N GLY A 131 -3.00 -8.58 -15.75
CA GLY A 131 -2.25 -7.56 -16.49
C GLY A 131 -0.76 -7.90 -16.62
N GLY A 132 -0.14 -8.40 -15.55
CA GLY A 132 1.25 -8.88 -15.58
C GLY A 132 1.46 -10.03 -16.56
N TYR A 133 0.53 -10.99 -16.63
CA TYR A 133 0.56 -12.10 -17.58
C TYR A 133 0.43 -11.61 -19.03
N LEU A 134 -0.55 -10.74 -19.31
CA LEU A 134 -0.77 -10.18 -20.65
C LEU A 134 0.46 -9.43 -21.16
N MET A 135 1.07 -8.60 -20.31
CA MET A 135 2.25 -7.82 -20.66
C MET A 135 3.51 -8.69 -20.74
N GLY A 136 3.73 -9.55 -19.74
CA GLY A 136 4.93 -10.36 -19.60
C GLY A 136 5.09 -11.40 -20.72
N PHE A 137 3.99 -12.00 -21.19
CA PHE A 137 4.02 -12.98 -22.28
C PHE A 137 3.67 -12.39 -23.65
N ASN A 138 3.51 -11.07 -23.75
CA ASN A 138 3.11 -10.38 -24.98
C ASN A 138 1.89 -11.03 -25.66
N VAL A 139 0.87 -11.41 -24.89
CA VAL A 139 -0.28 -12.18 -25.39
C VAL A 139 -1.06 -11.39 -26.46
N LEU A 140 -1.07 -10.06 -26.34
CA LEU A 140 -1.76 -9.14 -27.26
C LEU A 140 -0.93 -8.76 -28.49
N GLY A 141 0.32 -9.23 -28.60
CA GLY A 141 1.21 -8.97 -29.74
C GLY A 141 1.69 -7.52 -29.90
N ASN A 142 1.20 -6.58 -29.08
CA ASN A 142 1.47 -5.15 -29.18
C ASN A 142 2.15 -4.57 -27.92
N THR A 143 2.74 -5.43 -27.10
CA THR A 143 3.34 -5.04 -25.82
C THR A 143 4.79 -4.61 -26.05
N PRO A 144 5.22 -3.42 -25.59
CA PRO A 144 6.60 -2.95 -25.76
C PRO A 144 7.61 -3.96 -25.19
N GLU A 145 8.73 -4.21 -25.87
CA GLU A 145 9.77 -5.16 -25.42
C GLU A 145 10.25 -4.90 -23.99
N PHE A 146 10.31 -3.63 -23.58
CA PHE A 146 10.69 -3.23 -22.22
C PHE A 146 9.75 -3.76 -21.12
N LEU A 147 8.47 -3.99 -21.45
CA LEU A 147 7.42 -4.47 -20.53
C LEU A 147 7.21 -5.98 -20.60
N GLN A 148 8.00 -6.70 -21.40
CA GLN A 148 7.91 -8.17 -21.48
C GLN A 148 8.71 -8.84 -20.35
N GLY A 149 8.41 -10.12 -20.10
CA GLY A 149 9.05 -10.89 -19.03
C GLY A 149 8.74 -10.35 -17.63
N ALA A 150 9.76 -10.34 -16.75
CA ALA A 150 9.60 -9.95 -15.35
C ALA A 150 9.13 -8.50 -15.16
N ASN A 151 9.54 -7.58 -16.04
CA ASN A 151 9.16 -6.17 -15.96
C ASN A 151 7.65 -5.96 -16.10
N GLY A 152 6.99 -6.75 -16.95
CA GLY A 152 5.53 -6.71 -17.11
C GLY A 152 4.78 -7.10 -15.84
N PHE A 153 5.29 -8.10 -15.12
CA PHE A 153 4.74 -8.49 -13.82
C PHE A 153 4.91 -7.40 -12.75
N TRP A 154 6.08 -6.75 -12.70
CA TRP A 154 6.31 -5.62 -11.80
C TRP A 154 5.40 -4.44 -12.13
N ALA A 155 5.26 -4.09 -13.41
CA ALA A 155 4.38 -3.02 -13.87
C ALA A 155 2.90 -3.32 -13.55
N GLY A 156 2.43 -4.55 -13.82
CA GLY A 156 1.08 -4.99 -13.47
C GLY A 156 0.82 -4.92 -11.96
N ASN A 157 1.76 -5.40 -11.16
CA ASN A 157 1.66 -5.32 -9.70
C ASN A 157 1.61 -3.87 -9.20
N SER A 158 2.49 -2.99 -9.68
CA SER A 158 2.48 -1.57 -9.34
C SER A 158 1.17 -0.87 -9.72
N LEU A 159 0.62 -1.14 -10.91
CA LEU A 159 -0.70 -0.62 -11.31
C LEU A 159 -1.80 -1.13 -10.38
N SER A 160 -1.77 -2.41 -10.00
CA SER A 160 -2.80 -3.00 -9.15
C SER A 160 -2.87 -2.34 -7.77
N LEU A 161 -1.71 -2.02 -7.18
CA LEU A 161 -1.62 -1.33 -5.89
C LEU A 161 -2.09 0.12 -6.00
N GLY A 162 -1.70 0.81 -7.06
CA GLY A 162 -2.19 2.17 -7.34
C GLY A 162 -3.71 2.21 -7.48
N LEU A 163 -4.29 1.26 -8.21
CA LEU A 163 -5.75 1.13 -8.34
C LEU A 163 -6.42 0.78 -7.01
N ALA A 164 -5.87 -0.18 -6.25
CA ALA A 164 -6.40 -0.53 -4.95
C ALA A 164 -6.39 0.66 -3.99
N ALA A 165 -5.28 1.41 -3.92
CA ALA A 165 -5.18 2.62 -3.11
C ALA A 165 -6.24 3.65 -3.52
N CYS A 166 -6.37 3.96 -4.81
CA CYS A 166 -7.38 4.89 -5.31
C CYS A 166 -8.81 4.46 -4.95
N PHE A 167 -9.17 3.20 -5.20
CA PHE A 167 -10.52 2.70 -4.91
C PHE A 167 -10.84 2.66 -3.42
N LEU A 168 -9.88 2.28 -2.58
CA LEU A 168 -10.07 2.22 -1.13
C LEU A 168 -10.17 3.61 -0.51
N LEU A 169 -9.37 4.57 -0.96
CA LEU A 169 -9.47 5.97 -0.52
C LEU A 169 -10.79 6.60 -0.97
N TYR A 170 -11.22 6.33 -2.20
CA TYR A 170 -12.53 6.76 -2.68
C TYR A 170 -13.66 6.15 -1.84
N LEU A 171 -13.59 4.85 -1.55
CA LEU A 171 -14.56 4.16 -0.72
C LEU A 171 -14.57 4.71 0.71
N PHE A 172 -13.41 5.03 1.28
CA PHE A 172 -13.31 5.69 2.57
C PHE A 172 -14.01 7.05 2.56
N ARG A 173 -13.68 7.93 1.60
CA ARG A 173 -14.33 9.23 1.43
C ARG A 173 -15.85 9.10 1.37
N ARG A 174 -16.35 8.22 0.51
CA ARG A 174 -17.80 8.01 0.33
C ARG A 174 -18.46 7.45 1.60
N THR A 175 -17.74 6.62 2.35
CA THR A 175 -18.23 6.07 3.62
C THR A 175 -18.33 7.17 4.67
N ALA A 176 -17.31 8.02 4.80
CA ALA A 176 -17.30 9.14 5.73
C ALA A 176 -18.46 10.11 5.46
N GLU A 177 -18.62 10.56 4.21
CA GLU A 177 -19.71 11.45 3.77
C GLU A 177 -21.12 10.84 4.03
N ARG A 178 -21.26 9.52 3.89
CA ARG A 178 -22.54 8.84 4.16
C ARG A 178 -22.84 8.76 5.65
N TYR A 179 -21.84 8.47 6.47
CA TYR A 179 -22.01 8.35 7.91
C TYR A 179 -22.35 9.70 8.55
N GLU A 180 -21.71 10.78 8.12
CA GLU A 180 -22.00 12.15 8.58
C GLU A 180 -23.48 12.53 8.37
N LYS A 181 -24.04 12.20 7.19
CA LYS A 181 -25.46 12.45 6.89
C LYS A 181 -26.43 11.66 7.78
N THR A 182 -26.03 10.49 8.26
CA THR A 182 -26.87 9.63 9.10
C THR A 182 -26.72 9.90 10.59
N HIS A 183 -25.60 10.49 11.01
CA HIS A 183 -25.28 10.80 12.41
C HIS A 183 -24.73 12.24 12.48
N PRO A 184 -25.58 13.25 12.25
CA PRO A 184 -25.13 14.64 12.25
C PRO A 184 -24.57 15.03 13.63
N PRO A 185 -23.56 15.92 13.67
CA PRO A 185 -22.98 16.38 14.92
C PRO A 185 -24.05 16.98 15.82
N VAL A 186 -24.01 16.63 17.10
CA VAL A 186 -24.89 17.24 18.11
C VAL A 186 -24.46 18.70 18.24
N LEU A 187 -25.25 19.62 17.68
CA LEU A 187 -25.08 21.06 17.90
C LEU A 187 -25.36 21.30 19.38
N VAL A 188 -24.30 21.59 20.15
CA VAL A 188 -24.37 22.00 21.56
C VAL A 188 -24.45 23.50 21.64
#